data_AF-A0A2M7QLQ9-F1
#
_entry.id   AF-A0A2M7QLQ9-F1
#
_cell.length_a   1.000
_cell.length_b   1.000
_cell.length_c   1.000
_cell.angle_alpha   90.00
_cell.angle_beta   90.00
_cell.angle_gamma   90.00
#
_symmetry.space_group_name_H-M   'P 1'
#
loop_
_entity.id
_entity.type
_entity.pdbx_description
1 polymer ?
#
loop_
_entity_poly.entity_id
_entity_poly.type
_entity_poly.pdbx_seq_one_letter_code
_entity_poly.pdbx_strand_id
1 'polypeptide(L)' 'GLTEALALRDAARAQGFAVMVGCMLATSLAMAPALIVAQGAQVVDLDGPLLLTQDRAFGLIYDDRGAHPPSPELWG' A
#
# COMPACT_ATOMS: atom_id res chain seq x y z
N GLY A 1 2.06 11.93 -1.62
CA GLY A 1 3.00 11.23 -0.72
C GLY A 1 2.25 10.76 0.52
N LEU A 2 2.90 10.03 1.45
CA LEU A 2 2.24 9.39 2.60
C LEU A 2 1.41 10.37 3.45
N THR A 3 1.97 11.54 3.80
CA THR A 3 1.29 12.54 4.64
C THR A 3 -0.06 12.98 4.05
N GLU A 4 -0.07 13.41 2.80
CA GLU A 4 -1.29 13.84 2.12
C GLU A 4 -2.26 12.68 1.86
N ALA A 5 -1.75 11.46 1.64
CA ALA A 5 -2.60 10.29 1.45
C ALA A 5 -3.40 9.94 2.72
N LEU A 6 -2.78 10.07 3.90
CA LEU A 6 -3.46 9.92 5.19
C LEU A 6 -4.52 11.02 5.40
N ALA A 7 -4.15 12.28 5.14
CA ALA A 7 -5.08 13.40 5.26
C ALA A 7 -6.29 13.24 4.33
N LEU A 8 -6.07 12.83 3.08
CA LEU A 8 -7.13 12.60 2.10
C LEU A 8 -8.03 11.42 2.48
N ARG A 9 -7.45 10.31 2.94
CA ARG A 9 -8.21 9.15 3.44
C ARG A 9 -9.16 9.57 4.56
N ASP A 10 -8.64 10.31 5.54
CA ASP A 10 -9.43 10.72 6.70
C ASP A 10 -10.54 11.71 6.31
N ALA A 11 -10.24 12.64 5.39
CA ALA A 11 -11.24 13.55 4.81
C ALA A 11 -12.33 12.82 4.01
N ALA A 12 -11.97 11.77 3.26
CA ALA A 12 -12.93 10.95 2.52
C ALA A 12 -13.87 10.19 3.47
N ARG A 13 -13.32 9.59 4.52
CA ARG A 13 -14.10 8.89 5.55
C ARG A 13 -15.03 9.84 6.30
N ALA A 14 -14.58 11.05 6.62
CA ALA A 14 -15.40 12.07 7.28
C ALA A 14 -16.61 12.49 6.43
N GLN A 15 -16.51 12.37 5.10
CA GLN A 15 -17.60 12.63 4.16
C GLN A 15 -18.47 11.39 3.88
N GLY A 16 -18.20 10.26 4.54
CA GLY A 16 -18.96 9.03 4.37
C GLY A 16 -18.61 8.23 3.11
N PHE A 17 -17.50 8.56 2.43
CA PHE A 17 -17.02 7.73 1.32
C PHE A 17 -16.43 6.41 1.82
N ALA A 18 -16.66 5.34 1.07
CA ALA A 18 -15.81 4.16 1.15
C ALA A 18 -14.45 4.49 0.53
N VAL A 19 -13.38 3.97 1.13
CA VAL A 19 -12.01 4.18 0.70
C VAL A 19 -11.50 2.95 -0.02
N MET A 20 -10.94 3.18 -1.20
CA MET A 20 -10.04 2.25 -1.87
C MET A 20 -8.64 2.84 -1.85
N VAL A 21 -7.63 2.03 -1.52
CA VAL A 21 -6.21 2.42 -1.65
C VAL A 21 -5.59 1.57 -2.75
N GLY A 22 -5.25 2.22 -3.85
CA GLY A 22 -4.62 1.59 -5.01
C GLY A 22 -3.15 1.94 -5.17
N CYS A 23 -2.55 1.39 -6.22
CA CYS A 23 -1.19 1.70 -6.64
C CYS A 23 -1.10 1.96 -8.15
N MET A 24 0.06 2.45 -8.57
CA MET A 24 0.51 2.33 -9.97
C MET A 24 1.37 1.06 -10.09
N LEU A 25 1.65 0.61 -11.31
CA LEU A 25 2.65 -0.44 -11.56
C LEU A 25 4.03 0.03 -11.07
N ALA A 26 4.44 -0.45 -9.89
CA ALA A 26 5.63 -0.02 -9.18
C ALA A 26 6.14 -1.11 -8.22
N THR A 27 7.38 -0.93 -7.76
CA THR A 27 8.07 -1.86 -6.84
C THR A 27 7.53 -1.80 -5.41
N SER A 28 7.91 -2.77 -4.58
CA SER A 28 7.52 -2.86 -3.16
C SER A 28 7.81 -1.60 -2.34
N LEU A 29 8.84 -0.83 -2.70
CA LEU A 29 9.17 0.43 -2.01
C LEU A 29 8.02 1.45 -2.05
N ALA A 30 7.23 1.50 -3.13
CA ALA A 30 6.07 2.39 -3.21
C ALA A 30 4.86 1.82 -2.45
N MET A 31 4.72 0.50 -2.41
CA MET A 31 3.65 -0.19 -1.70
C MET A 31 3.81 -0.12 -0.18
N ALA A 32 5.05 -0.13 0.33
CA ALA A 32 5.35 -0.13 1.76
C ALA A 32 4.65 0.99 2.56
N PRO A 33 4.75 2.29 2.21
CA PRO A 33 3.96 3.33 2.85
C PRO A 33 2.46 3.23 2.55
N ALA A 34 2.08 2.70 1.37
CA ALA A 34 0.68 2.58 0.99
C ALA A 34 -0.08 1.57 1.86
N LEU A 35 0.59 0.54 2.40
CA LEU A 35 0.02 -0.38 3.39
C LEU A 35 -0.48 0.33 4.65
N ILE A 36 0.17 1.43 5.05
CA ILE A 36 -0.24 2.24 6.20
C ILE A 36 -1.52 3.02 5.87
N VAL A 37 -1.60 3.59 4.66
CA VAL A 37 -2.81 4.29 4.20
C VAL A 37 -3.99 3.33 4.07
N ALA A 38 -3.74 2.12 3.57
CA ALA A 38 -4.73 1.07 3.33
C ALA A 38 -5.41 0.51 4.59
N GLN A 39 -4.88 0.82 5.79
CA GLN A 39 -5.50 0.35 7.03
C GLN A 39 -6.92 0.91 7.20
N GLY A 40 -7.90 0.00 7.25
CA GLY A 40 -9.32 0.33 7.33
C GLY A 40 -9.97 0.75 6.00
N ALA A 41 -9.27 0.63 4.87
CA ALA A 41 -9.87 0.74 3.55
C ALA A 41 -10.75 -0.49 3.24
N GLN A 42 -11.79 -0.29 2.45
CA GLN A 42 -12.72 -1.35 2.04
C GLN A 42 -12.14 -2.19 0.91
N VAL A 43 -11.29 -1.59 0.08
CA VAL A 43 -10.60 -2.26 -1.03
C VAL A 43 -9.14 -1.82 -1.03
N VAL A 44 -8.25 -2.78 -1.23
CA VAL A 44 -6.80 -2.55 -1.30
C VAL A 44 -6.28 -3.18 -2.58
N ASP A 45 -5.62 -2.38 -3.40
CA ASP A 45 -5.03 -2.77 -4.67
C ASP A 45 -3.55 -2.35 -4.68
N LEU A 46 -2.71 -3.18 -4.05
CA LEU A 46 -1.27 -2.95 -3.87
C LEU A 46 -0.47 -4.12 -4.46
N ASP A 47 -0.88 -4.59 -5.64
CA ASP A 47 -0.33 -5.76 -6.32
C ASP A 47 0.77 -5.43 -7.34
N GLY A 48 1.11 -4.15 -7.53
CA GLY A 48 2.12 -3.70 -8.48
C GLY A 48 3.41 -4.53 -8.52
N PRO A 49 4.02 -4.91 -7.37
CA PRO A 49 5.21 -5.74 -7.33
C PRO A 49 5.02 -7.15 -7.91
N LEU A 50 3.83 -7.74 -7.77
CA LEU A 50 3.49 -9.07 -8.30
C LEU A 50 3.43 -9.09 -9.83
N LEU A 51 3.26 -7.92 -10.45
CA LEU A 51 3.19 -7.74 -11.89
C LEU A 51 4.56 -7.45 -12.53
N LEU A 52 5.63 -7.34 -11.73
CA LEU A 52 7.00 -7.11 -12.21
C LEU A 52 7.75 -8.43 -12.32
N THR A 53 8.57 -8.58 -13.38
CA THR A 53 9.51 -9.72 -13.51
C THR A 53 10.54 -9.74 -12.38
N GLN A 54 10.91 -8.56 -11.86
CA GLN A 54 11.86 -8.41 -10.77
C GLN A 54 11.46 -7.21 -9.90
N ASP A 55 11.32 -7.46 -8.60
CA ASP A 55 11.13 -6.44 -7.58
C ASP A 55 12.45 -6.16 -6.82
N ARG A 56 12.41 -5.26 -5.83
CA ARG A 56 13.57 -4.89 -5.01
C ARG A 56 14.01 -6.03 -4.08
N ALA A 57 15.28 -6.00 -3.72
CA ALA A 57 15.76 -6.78 -2.58
C ALA A 57 14.99 -6.37 -1.32
N PHE A 58 14.69 -7.35 -0.45
CA PHE A 58 13.84 -7.16 0.72
C PHE A 58 12.43 -6.63 0.37
N GLY A 59 11.89 -6.99 -0.80
CA GLY A 59 10.52 -6.60 -1.19
C GLY A 59 9.45 -7.07 -0.20
N LEU A 60 8.23 -6.53 -0.37
CA LEU A 60 7.08 -6.94 0.42
C LEU A 60 6.81 -8.43 0.22
N ILE A 61 6.41 -9.07 1.31
CA ILE A 61 5.97 -10.45 1.29
C ILE A 61 4.48 -10.47 0.97
N TYR A 62 4.11 -11.31 0.02
CA TYR A 62 2.72 -11.58 -0.35
C TYR A 62 2.45 -13.07 -0.12
N ASP A 63 1.35 -13.40 0.55
CA ASP A 63 0.83 -14.76 0.66
C ASP A 63 -0.69 -14.79 0.47
N ASP A 64 -1.32 -15.92 0.76
CA ASP A 64 -2.78 -16.11 0.69
C ASP A 64 -3.57 -15.20 1.65
N ARG A 65 -2.91 -14.63 2.67
CA ARG A 65 -3.48 -13.65 3.60
C ARG A 65 -3.25 -12.21 3.13
N GLY A 66 -2.58 -12.01 1.99
CA GLY A 66 -2.34 -10.73 1.37
C GLY A 66 -0.92 -10.20 1.56
N ALA A 67 -0.77 -8.89 1.50
CA ALA A 67 0.51 -8.20 1.67
C ALA A 67 0.85 -8.02 3.16
N HIS A 68 2.09 -8.33 3.54
CA HIS A 68 2.58 -8.20 4.92
C HIS A 68 3.28 -6.86 5.15
N PRO A 69 3.40 -6.39 6.41
CA PRO A 69 4.13 -5.17 6.73
C PRO A 69 5.57 -5.19 6.18
N PRO A 70 6.11 -4.04 5.72
CA PRO A 70 7.48 -3.96 5.24
C PRO A 70 8.47 -4.19 6.39
N SER A 71 9.66 -4.70 6.05
CA SER A 71 10.80 -4.68 6.95
C SER A 71 11.53 -3.32 6.85
N PRO A 72 12.29 -2.90 7.90
CA PRO A 72 13.07 -1.65 7.86
C PRO A 72 14.15 -1.63 6.77
N GLU A 73 14.62 -2.80 6.32
CA GLU A 73 15.54 -2.91 5.18
C GLU A 73 14.91 -2.44 3.87
N LEU A 74 13.58 -2.50 3.76
CA LEU A 74 12.84 -1.95 2.62
C LEU A 74 12.47 -0.49 2.85
N TRP A 75 11.70 -0.22 3.92
CA TRP A 75 11.13 1.08 4.21
C TRP A 75 10.53 1.14 5.63
N GLY A 76 10.86 2.21 6.35
CA GLY A 76 10.45 2.42 7.75
C GLY A 76 11.48 1.87 8.73
#